data_AF-A0A3S4AUP2-F1
#
_entry.id   AF-A0A3S4AUP2-F1
#
_cell.length_a   1.000
_cell.length_b   1.000
_cell.length_c   1.000
_cell.angle_alpha   90.00
_cell.angle_beta   90.00
_cell.angle_gamma   90.00
#
_symmetry.space_group_name_H-M   'P 1'
#
loop_
_entity.id
_entity.type
_entity.pdbx_description
1 polymer ?
#
loop_
_entity_poly.entity_id
_entity_poly.type
_entity_poly.pdbx_seq_one_letter_code
_entity_poly.pdbx_strand_id
1 'polypeptide(L)'
;MPPASSVRARIEQIDRRNVISAGSTGLIEHLPCGNVRKCVYSDRDYEVCLRDLEREFRVYQKLPQHDRLLQLIRYSPEEGLVLHDLKPENFLLDSNSRLKIIDFSGSSFDGIVGSAIESTRFFLPRPLKEPPAVRTDLFALGSTISEIMTSRPPYDDLSDDEVEARYSQQIFPSVQELPCGQLIMDCWRCEVQTAEEAMKRLKAELESALAASDPASSCRSSPPTTRP
;
A
#
# COMPACT_ATOMS: atom_id res chain seq x y z
N MET A 1 -22.77 24.81 5.71
CA MET A 1 -22.01 24.75 4.45
C MET A 1 -21.27 26.06 4.28
N PRO A 2 -19.94 26.06 4.13
CA PRO A 2 -19.22 27.28 3.77
C PRO A 2 -19.52 27.64 2.30
N PRO A 3 -19.55 28.94 1.94
CA PRO A 3 -19.86 29.37 0.59
C PRO A 3 -18.73 29.03 -0.40
N ALA A 4 -19.09 28.70 -1.65
CA ALA A 4 -18.16 28.36 -2.74
C ALA A 4 -17.04 29.41 -3.01
N SER A 5 -17.20 30.64 -2.51
CA SER A 5 -16.20 31.70 -2.55
C SER A 5 -15.02 31.49 -1.59
N SER A 6 -15.22 30.86 -0.42
CA SER A 6 -14.11 30.61 0.52
C SER A 6 -13.23 29.44 0.11
N VAL A 7 -13.76 28.53 -0.73
CA VAL A 7 -13.06 27.34 -1.22
C VAL A 7 -12.15 27.69 -2.42
N ARG A 8 -12.63 28.51 -3.38
CA ARG A 8 -11.81 29.00 -4.51
C ARG A 8 -10.62 29.86 -4.06
N ALA A 9 -10.82 30.72 -3.06
CA ALA A 9 -9.77 31.56 -2.49
C ALA A 9 -8.64 30.76 -1.78
N ARG A 10 -8.85 29.46 -1.52
CA ARG A 10 -7.91 28.61 -0.76
C ARG A 10 -7.06 27.68 -1.61
N ILE A 11 -7.50 27.27 -2.81
CA ILE A 11 -6.56 26.69 -3.79
C ILE A 11 -5.47 27.69 -4.14
N GLU A 12 -5.78 28.99 -4.11
CA GLU A 12 -4.78 30.05 -4.28
C GLU A 12 -3.79 30.15 -3.11
N GLN A 13 -4.11 29.61 -1.92
CA GLN A 13 -3.20 29.53 -0.77
C GLN A 13 -2.30 28.30 -0.79
N ILE A 14 -2.64 27.27 -1.58
CA ILE A 14 -1.75 26.12 -1.78
C ILE A 14 -0.63 26.57 -2.72
N ASP A 15 0.59 26.66 -2.20
CA ASP A 15 1.75 26.90 -3.04
C ASP A 15 1.99 25.66 -3.89
N ARG A 16 1.63 25.74 -5.17
CA ARG A 16 1.79 24.64 -6.13
C ARG A 16 3.24 24.15 -6.25
N ARG A 17 4.23 24.94 -5.83
CA ARG A 17 5.65 24.51 -5.78
C ARG A 17 5.93 23.49 -4.68
N ASN A 18 5.09 23.45 -3.65
CA ASN A 18 5.23 22.56 -2.50
C ASN A 18 4.36 21.30 -2.61
N VAL A 19 3.55 21.21 -3.68
CA VAL A 19 2.77 20.01 -3.98
C VAL A 19 3.74 18.93 -4.48
N ILE A 20 3.83 17.85 -3.73
CA ILE A 20 4.74 16.74 -4.00
C ILE A 20 4.04 15.55 -4.65
N SER A 21 2.72 15.45 -4.49
CA SER A 21 1.90 14.38 -5.08
C SER A 21 0.42 14.76 -5.05
N ALA A 22 -0.41 13.94 -5.67
CA ALA A 22 -1.85 14.08 -5.70
C ALA A 22 -2.50 12.68 -5.64
N GLY A 23 -3.56 12.56 -4.85
CA GLY A 23 -4.34 11.32 -4.72
C GLY A 23 -5.78 11.50 -5.22
N SER A 24 -6.60 10.48 -4.97
CA SER A 24 -8.04 10.47 -5.28
C SER A 24 -8.83 11.55 -4.54
N THR A 25 -8.42 11.89 -3.32
CA THR A 25 -9.16 12.78 -2.41
C THR A 25 -8.55 14.18 -2.29
N GLY A 26 -7.37 14.42 -2.85
CA GLY A 26 -6.71 15.70 -2.66
C GLY A 26 -5.25 15.78 -3.08
N LEU A 27 -4.69 16.98 -2.94
CA LEU A 27 -3.27 17.27 -3.15
C LEU A 27 -2.47 17.00 -1.88
N ILE A 28 -1.24 16.50 -2.06
CA ILE A 28 -0.28 16.27 -0.98
C ILE A 28 0.80 17.35 -1.07
N GLU A 29 0.93 18.12 -0.01
CA GLU A 29 1.86 19.25 0.10
C GLU A 29 2.90 18.99 1.19
N HIS A 30 4.17 19.25 0.88
CA HIS A 30 5.25 19.27 1.85
C HIS A 30 5.41 20.68 2.44
N LEU A 31 5.20 20.81 3.75
CA LEU A 31 5.27 22.09 4.45
C LEU A 31 6.72 22.46 4.80
N PRO A 32 7.08 23.75 4.88
CA PRO A 32 8.43 24.19 5.27
C PRO A 32 8.93 23.65 6.61
N CYS A 33 8.02 23.25 7.51
CA CYS A 33 8.35 22.64 8.80
C CYS A 33 8.65 21.13 8.74
N GLY A 34 8.63 20.51 7.56
CA GLY A 34 8.84 19.07 7.37
C GLY A 34 7.58 18.21 7.57
N ASN A 35 6.45 18.82 7.92
CA ASN A 35 5.17 18.13 7.97
C ASN A 35 4.57 17.98 6.56
N VAL A 36 3.66 17.04 6.41
CA VAL A 36 2.92 16.84 5.16
C VAL A 36 1.43 17.06 5.39
N ARG A 37 0.79 17.69 4.41
CA ARG A 37 -0.62 18.06 4.46
C ARG A 37 -1.35 17.50 3.24
N LYS A 38 -2.45 16.79 3.48
CA LYS A 38 -3.38 16.30 2.45
C LYS A 38 -4.60 17.22 2.40
N CYS A 39 -4.76 17.96 1.30
CA CYS A 39 -5.82 18.97 1.11
C CYS A 39 -6.85 18.50 0.08
N VAL A 40 -8.14 18.64 0.39
CA VAL A 40 -9.24 18.27 -0.51
C VAL A 40 -9.28 19.15 -1.77
N TYR A 41 -9.64 18.57 -2.93
CA TYR A 41 -9.88 19.32 -4.17
C TYR A 41 -11.08 20.27 -4.03
N SER A 42 -11.00 21.49 -4.58
CA SER A 42 -12.09 22.49 -4.49
C SER A 42 -13.19 22.34 -5.54
N ASP A 43 -13.23 21.24 -6.27
CA ASP A 43 -14.09 21.08 -7.44
C ASP A 43 -15.39 20.32 -7.11
N ARG A 44 -16.03 19.75 -8.14
CA ARG A 44 -17.39 19.18 -8.04
C ARG A 44 -17.51 18.02 -7.04
N ASP A 45 -16.39 17.42 -6.63
CA ASP A 45 -16.37 16.27 -5.73
C ASP A 45 -15.88 16.61 -4.32
N TYR A 46 -15.75 17.89 -3.97
CA TYR A 46 -15.29 18.37 -2.65
C TYR A 46 -15.95 17.63 -1.47
N GLU A 47 -17.28 17.52 -1.46
CA GLU A 47 -18.02 16.86 -0.36
C GLU A 47 -17.75 15.35 -0.28
N VAL A 48 -17.46 14.70 -1.41
CA VAL A 48 -17.09 13.27 -1.45
C VAL A 48 -15.68 13.12 -0.88
N CYS A 49 -14.73 13.88 -1.43
CA CYS A 49 -13.34 13.85 -1.02
C CYS A 49 -13.16 14.25 0.46
N LEU A 50 -13.95 15.19 0.96
CA LEU A 50 -13.95 15.58 2.37
C LEU A 50 -14.42 14.44 3.28
N ARG A 51 -15.48 13.72 2.89
CA ARG A 51 -15.93 12.54 3.64
C ARG A 51 -14.88 11.43 3.67
N ASP A 52 -14.20 11.19 2.55
CA ASP A 52 -13.14 10.18 2.47
C ASP A 52 -11.91 10.59 3.29
N LEU A 53 -11.54 11.89 3.30
CA LEU A 53 -10.48 12.40 4.17
C LEU A 53 -10.85 12.34 5.66
N GLU A 54 -12.13 12.59 6.00
CA GLU A 54 -12.63 12.43 7.37
C GLU A 54 -12.61 10.95 7.80
N ARG A 55 -12.90 10.01 6.88
CA ARG A 55 -12.75 8.57 7.13
C ARG A 55 -11.30 8.22 7.46
N GLU A 56 -10.36 8.70 6.66
CA GLU A 56 -8.92 8.50 6.88
C GLU A 56 -8.48 9.07 8.25
N PHE A 57 -8.94 10.27 8.60
CA PHE A 57 -8.71 10.84 9.93
C PHE A 57 -9.21 9.92 11.06
N ARG A 58 -10.44 9.38 10.95
CA ARG A 58 -11.00 8.47 11.97
C ARG A 58 -10.21 7.17 12.10
N VAL A 59 -9.70 6.63 10.98
CA VAL A 59 -8.80 5.47 10.98
C VAL A 59 -7.54 5.80 11.79
N TYR A 60 -6.87 6.92 11.49
CA TYR A 60 -5.68 7.36 12.21
C TYR A 60 -5.92 7.54 13.71
N GLN A 61 -7.11 7.95 14.15
CA GLN A 61 -7.43 8.08 15.58
C GLN A 61 -7.53 6.75 16.33
N LYS A 62 -7.79 5.64 15.64
CA LYS A 62 -7.87 4.30 16.26
C LYS A 62 -6.59 3.51 16.17
N LEU A 63 -5.72 3.82 15.22
CA LEU A 63 -4.46 3.12 15.06
C LEU A 63 -3.54 3.43 16.26
N PRO A 64 -2.86 2.40 16.82
CA PRO A 64 -1.85 2.65 17.84
C PRO A 64 -0.68 3.41 17.23
N GLN A 65 0.07 4.12 18.07
CA GLN A 65 1.33 4.70 17.63
C GLN A 65 2.26 3.58 17.17
N HIS A 66 2.77 3.70 15.94
CA HIS A 66 3.66 2.72 15.35
C HIS A 66 4.67 3.42 14.44
N ASP A 67 5.94 3.02 14.51
CA ASP A 67 7.02 3.52 13.66
C ASP A 67 6.79 3.36 12.15
N ARG A 68 5.74 2.65 11.71
CA ARG A 68 5.40 2.40 10.30
C ARG A 68 4.17 3.20 9.85
N LEU A 69 3.57 3.95 10.76
CA LEU A 69 2.47 4.85 10.48
C LEU A 69 2.95 6.28 10.68
N LEU A 70 2.36 7.19 9.92
CA LEU A 70 2.63 8.60 10.12
C LEU A 70 1.94 9.10 11.39
N GLN A 71 2.62 9.98 12.10
CA GLN A 71 2.02 10.60 13.28
C GLN A 71 1.06 11.68 12.83
N LEU A 72 -0.21 11.52 13.19
CA LEU A 72 -1.21 12.56 13.01
C LEU A 72 -0.93 13.73 13.94
N ILE A 73 -0.72 14.92 13.36
CA ILE A 73 -0.49 16.15 14.11
C ILE A 73 -1.82 16.85 14.37
N ARG A 74 -2.63 17.04 13.33
CA ARG A 74 -3.95 17.68 13.42
C ARG A 74 -4.78 17.42 12.18
N TYR A 75 -6.09 17.59 12.35
CA TYR A 75 -7.05 17.60 11.26
C TYR A 75 -7.99 18.79 11.41
N SER A 76 -8.36 19.39 10.29
CA SER A 76 -9.46 20.34 10.19
C SER A 76 -10.13 20.15 8.83
N PRO A 77 -11.47 20.12 8.76
CA PRO A 77 -12.18 20.08 7.47
C PRO A 77 -11.77 21.20 6.51
N GLU A 78 -11.30 22.33 7.06
CA GLU A 78 -10.88 23.49 6.29
C GLU A 78 -9.42 23.45 5.82
N GLU A 79 -8.56 22.73 6.54
CA GLU A 79 -7.10 22.73 6.31
C GLU A 79 -6.55 21.35 5.92
N GLY A 80 -7.38 20.33 5.94
CA GLY A 80 -7.01 18.95 5.65
C GLY A 80 -6.37 18.21 6.81
N LEU A 81 -5.77 17.08 6.49
CA LEU A 81 -5.09 16.18 7.42
C LEU A 81 -3.58 16.52 7.40
N VAL A 82 -3.01 16.84 8.55
CA VAL A 82 -1.58 17.16 8.71
C VAL A 82 -0.88 16.05 9.48
N LEU A 83 0.13 15.47 8.84
CA LEU A 83 0.92 14.34 9.30
C LEU A 83 2.38 14.77 9.47
N HIS A 84 3.10 14.08 10.34
CA HIS A 84 4.55 14.23 10.46
C HIS A 84 5.26 13.25 9.52
N ASP A 85 6.11 13.81 8.66
CA ASP A 85 7.08 13.15 7.76
C ASP A 85 6.48 12.25 6.65
N LEU A 86 6.76 12.53 5.37
CA LEU A 86 6.25 11.75 4.22
C LEU A 86 7.09 11.97 2.95
N LYS A 87 7.31 10.91 2.17
CA LYS A 87 7.72 10.92 0.74
C LYS A 87 6.99 9.83 -0.06
N PRO A 88 6.37 10.09 -1.22
CA PRO A 88 5.23 9.36 -1.82
C PRO A 88 5.71 8.12 -2.63
N GLU A 89 5.03 6.98 -2.74
CA GLU A 89 3.64 6.74 -3.16
C GLU A 89 3.12 5.43 -2.50
N ASN A 90 2.12 5.56 -1.61
CA ASN A 90 1.34 4.54 -0.89
C ASN A 90 2.05 3.49 0.00
N PHE A 91 3.32 3.21 -0.22
CA PHE A 91 4.22 2.66 0.78
C PHE A 91 5.58 3.34 0.64
N LEU A 92 6.07 3.92 1.73
CA LEU A 92 7.30 4.70 1.70
C LEU A 92 8.39 3.97 2.43
N LEU A 93 9.62 4.13 1.98
CA LEU A 93 10.77 3.79 2.81
C LEU A 93 11.25 5.06 3.50
N ASP A 94 11.31 5.06 4.83
CA ASP A 94 12.06 6.08 5.54
C ASP A 94 13.57 5.92 5.31
N SER A 95 14.38 6.85 5.84
CA SER A 95 15.84 6.82 5.67
C SER A 95 16.51 5.55 6.22
N ASN A 96 15.78 4.73 6.99
CA ASN A 96 16.24 3.45 7.54
C ASN A 96 15.63 2.24 6.80
N SER A 97 15.08 2.44 5.59
CA SER A 97 14.44 1.40 4.79
C SER A 97 13.22 0.74 5.48
N ARG A 98 12.49 1.49 6.31
CA ARG A 98 11.24 0.99 6.92
C ARG A 98 10.02 1.44 6.14
N LEU A 99 9.12 0.49 5.83
CA LEU A 99 7.85 0.71 5.14
C LEU A 99 6.90 1.61 5.95
N LYS A 100 6.32 2.64 5.33
CA LYS A 100 5.32 3.57 5.89
C LYS A 100 4.03 3.53 5.09
N ILE A 101 2.89 3.37 5.75
CA ILE A 101 1.56 3.37 5.10
C ILE A 101 0.97 4.79 5.15
N ILE A 102 0.47 5.28 4.03
CA ILE A 102 0.11 6.71 3.88
C ILE A 102 -1.25 7.00 3.22
N ASP A 103 -2.00 5.99 2.81
CA ASP A 103 -3.33 6.20 2.20
C ASP A 103 -4.34 5.18 2.70
N PHE A 104 -5.41 5.67 3.33
CA PHE A 104 -6.55 4.89 3.80
C PHE A 104 -7.87 5.29 3.11
N SER A 105 -7.82 6.12 2.06
CA SER A 105 -9.03 6.66 1.43
C SER A 105 -9.97 5.58 0.86
N GLY A 106 -9.40 4.43 0.43
CA GLY A 106 -10.14 3.27 -0.03
C GLY A 106 -10.58 2.27 1.06
N SER A 107 -10.15 2.45 2.31
CA SER A 107 -10.43 1.49 3.38
C SER A 107 -11.87 1.57 3.87
N SER A 108 -12.45 0.41 4.19
CA SER A 108 -13.70 0.34 4.94
C SER A 108 -13.42 0.45 6.43
N PHE A 109 -14.21 1.25 7.17
CA PHE A 109 -13.97 1.52 8.59
C PHE A 109 -15.28 1.78 9.35
N ASP A 110 -15.46 1.15 10.52
CA ASP A 110 -16.65 1.28 11.38
C ASP A 110 -18.00 1.12 10.63
N GLY A 111 -18.07 0.13 9.73
CA GLY A 111 -19.27 -0.14 8.92
C GLY A 111 -19.47 0.83 7.74
N ILE A 112 -18.60 1.82 7.57
CA ILE A 112 -18.56 2.69 6.39
C ILE A 112 -17.76 1.98 5.30
N VAL A 113 -18.41 1.65 4.19
CA VAL A 113 -17.78 1.02 3.03
C VAL A 113 -16.92 2.06 2.28
N GLY A 114 -15.69 1.69 1.95
CA GLY A 114 -14.80 2.50 1.12
C GLY A 114 -15.34 2.71 -0.30
N SER A 115 -15.03 3.85 -0.91
CA SER A 115 -15.49 4.22 -2.26
C SER A 115 -14.58 3.66 -3.37
N ALA A 116 -13.39 3.19 -3.03
CA ALA A 116 -12.40 2.70 -3.99
C ALA A 116 -12.60 1.22 -4.32
N ILE A 117 -12.48 0.88 -5.60
CA ILE A 117 -12.36 -0.49 -6.09
C ILE A 117 -10.87 -0.79 -6.26
N GLU A 118 -10.42 -2.00 -5.89
CA GLU A 118 -9.04 -2.40 -6.10
C GLU A 118 -8.69 -2.39 -7.59
N SER A 119 -7.47 -1.97 -7.94
CA SER A 119 -6.99 -2.05 -9.31
C SER A 119 -6.89 -3.50 -9.78
N THR A 120 -7.10 -3.76 -11.08
CA THR A 120 -7.23 -5.10 -11.68
C THR A 120 -6.17 -6.11 -11.21
N ARG A 121 -4.90 -5.70 -11.12
CA ARG A 121 -3.76 -6.56 -10.72
C ARG A 121 -3.69 -6.86 -9.21
N PHE A 122 -4.49 -6.18 -8.42
CA PHE A 122 -4.61 -6.33 -6.97
C PHE A 122 -6.00 -6.84 -6.56
N PHE A 123 -6.91 -6.97 -7.53
CA PHE A 123 -8.28 -7.36 -7.29
C PHE A 123 -8.39 -8.89 -7.22
N LEU A 124 -8.84 -9.40 -6.08
CA LEU A 124 -9.27 -10.80 -5.96
C LEU A 124 -10.58 -10.98 -6.76
N PRO A 125 -10.62 -11.83 -7.79
CA PRO A 125 -11.81 -12.04 -8.61
C PRO A 125 -13.00 -12.47 -7.77
N ARG A 126 -14.01 -11.61 -7.74
CA ARG A 126 -15.25 -11.79 -7.00
C ARG A 126 -16.37 -10.95 -7.61
N PRO A 127 -17.65 -11.24 -7.32
CA PRO A 127 -18.74 -10.36 -7.72
C PRO A 127 -18.53 -8.95 -7.19
N LEU A 128 -18.73 -7.91 -8.03
CA LEU A 128 -18.55 -6.50 -7.64
C LEU A 128 -19.38 -6.05 -6.44
N LYS A 129 -20.47 -6.78 -6.14
CA LYS A 129 -21.34 -6.51 -4.98
C LYS A 129 -20.76 -7.05 -3.67
N GLU A 130 -19.75 -7.91 -3.73
CA GLU A 130 -19.11 -8.46 -2.55
C GLU A 130 -18.13 -7.44 -1.96
N PRO A 131 -18.32 -7.02 -0.69
CA PRO A 131 -17.48 -6.00 -0.08
C PRO A 131 -16.03 -6.49 0.08
N PRO A 132 -15.05 -5.58 0.11
CA PRO A 132 -13.68 -5.91 0.50
C PRO A 132 -13.63 -6.60 1.87
N ALA A 133 -12.68 -7.52 2.04
CA ALA A 133 -12.50 -8.31 3.26
C ALA A 133 -11.02 -8.64 3.45
N VAL A 134 -10.65 -9.22 4.60
CA VAL A 134 -9.27 -9.60 4.90
C VAL A 134 -8.62 -10.41 3.77
N ARG A 135 -9.37 -11.33 3.14
CA ARG A 135 -8.87 -12.13 2.01
C ARG A 135 -8.54 -11.31 0.75
N THR A 136 -9.28 -10.23 0.50
CA THR A 136 -9.02 -9.36 -0.66
C THR A 136 -7.76 -8.52 -0.41
N ASP A 137 -7.56 -8.06 0.82
CA ASP A 137 -6.33 -7.37 1.23
C ASP A 137 -5.11 -8.30 1.17
N LEU A 138 -5.26 -9.56 1.56
CA LEU A 138 -4.18 -10.55 1.48
C LEU A 138 -3.84 -10.94 0.03
N PHE A 139 -4.82 -10.96 -0.87
CA PHE A 139 -4.56 -11.13 -2.29
C PHE A 139 -3.75 -9.94 -2.84
N ALA A 140 -4.19 -8.72 -2.55
CA ALA A 140 -3.48 -7.49 -2.92
C ALA A 140 -2.07 -7.44 -2.32
N LEU A 141 -1.87 -7.96 -1.11
CA LEU A 141 -0.54 -8.11 -0.50
C LEU A 141 0.38 -9.02 -1.33
N GLY A 142 -0.13 -10.14 -1.84
CA GLY A 142 0.64 -11.02 -2.74
C GLY A 142 1.10 -10.29 -4.00
N SER A 143 0.19 -9.54 -4.64
CA SER A 143 0.51 -8.70 -5.79
C SER A 143 1.54 -7.61 -5.45
N THR A 144 1.41 -6.97 -4.29
CA THR A 144 2.33 -5.94 -3.80
C THR A 144 3.74 -6.49 -3.60
N ILE A 145 3.88 -7.65 -2.95
CA ILE A 145 5.19 -8.28 -2.71
C ILE A 145 5.81 -8.68 -4.06
N SER A 146 5.03 -9.27 -4.96
CA SER A 146 5.49 -9.61 -6.32
C SER A 146 6.03 -8.40 -7.06
N GLU A 147 5.29 -7.28 -7.04
CA GLU A 147 5.70 -6.04 -7.68
C GLU A 147 6.96 -5.44 -7.07
N ILE A 148 7.09 -5.44 -5.74
CA ILE A 148 8.31 -4.99 -5.06
C ILE A 148 9.51 -5.85 -5.50
N MET A 149 9.36 -7.17 -5.58
CA MET A 149 10.45 -8.08 -5.93
C MET A 149 10.87 -8.00 -7.39
N THR A 150 9.95 -7.63 -8.29
CA THR A 150 10.18 -7.60 -9.74
C THR A 150 10.33 -6.19 -10.32
N SER A 151 10.00 -5.16 -9.53
CA SER A 151 9.85 -3.77 -9.97
C SER A 151 8.86 -3.61 -11.13
N ARG A 152 7.93 -4.56 -11.30
CA ARG A 152 6.89 -4.54 -12.34
C ARG A 152 5.59 -5.10 -11.77
N PRO A 153 4.44 -4.53 -12.11
CA PRO A 153 3.18 -5.07 -11.62
C PRO A 153 2.95 -6.50 -12.18
N PRO A 154 2.23 -7.38 -11.46
CA PRO A 154 1.92 -8.72 -11.96
C PRO A 154 1.24 -8.65 -13.33
N TYR A 155 1.72 -9.42 -14.31
CA TYR A 155 1.22 -9.38 -15.69
C TYR A 155 1.30 -7.98 -16.32
N ASP A 156 2.42 -7.29 -16.15
CA ASP A 156 2.71 -5.96 -16.72
C ASP A 156 2.46 -5.87 -18.24
N ASP A 157 2.65 -6.97 -18.96
CA ASP A 157 2.54 -7.06 -20.42
C ASP A 157 1.13 -7.40 -20.94
N LEU A 158 0.17 -7.64 -20.06
CA LEU A 158 -1.18 -8.07 -20.42
C LEU A 158 -2.23 -6.97 -20.24
N SER A 159 -3.34 -7.06 -20.98
CA SER A 159 -4.50 -6.19 -20.76
C SER A 159 -5.26 -6.54 -19.47
N ASP A 160 -6.04 -5.60 -18.96
CA ASP A 160 -6.83 -5.81 -17.74
C ASP A 160 -7.83 -6.97 -17.88
N ASP A 161 -8.50 -7.09 -19.02
CA ASP A 161 -9.42 -8.21 -19.32
C ASP A 161 -8.70 -9.56 -19.28
N GLU A 162 -7.47 -9.62 -19.78
CA GLU A 162 -6.64 -10.83 -19.77
C GLU A 162 -6.15 -11.21 -18.38
N VAL A 163 -5.86 -10.22 -17.53
CA VAL A 163 -5.49 -10.42 -16.12
C VAL A 163 -6.69 -10.93 -15.34
N GLU A 164 -7.86 -10.30 -15.49
CA GLU A 164 -9.10 -10.71 -14.82
C GLU A 164 -9.47 -12.15 -15.20
N ALA A 165 -9.38 -12.51 -16.49
CA ALA A 165 -9.63 -13.86 -16.96
C ALA A 165 -8.68 -14.89 -16.35
N ARG A 166 -7.37 -14.56 -16.25
CA ARG A 166 -6.36 -15.45 -15.65
C ARG A 166 -6.57 -15.63 -14.15
N TYR A 167 -6.76 -14.55 -13.40
CA TYR A 167 -7.01 -14.65 -11.97
C TYR A 167 -8.28 -15.43 -11.66
N SER A 168 -9.35 -15.25 -12.47
CA SER A 168 -10.60 -16.00 -12.32
C SER A 168 -10.41 -17.51 -12.55
N GLN A 169 -9.40 -17.90 -13.32
CA GLN A 169 -9.01 -19.28 -13.58
C GLN A 169 -7.91 -19.79 -12.63
N GLN A 170 -7.52 -18.99 -11.62
CA GLN A 170 -6.39 -19.24 -10.72
C GLN A 170 -5.05 -19.45 -11.44
N ILE A 171 -4.86 -18.76 -12.57
CA ILE A 171 -3.62 -18.73 -13.31
C ILE A 171 -2.84 -17.49 -12.87
N PHE A 172 -1.69 -17.71 -12.23
CA PHE A 172 -0.86 -16.64 -11.67
C PHE A 172 0.52 -16.57 -12.36
N PRO A 173 1.19 -15.40 -12.33
CA PRO A 173 2.56 -15.28 -12.81
C PRO A 173 3.49 -16.23 -12.05
N SER A 174 4.57 -16.65 -12.70
CA SER A 174 5.60 -17.44 -12.02
C SER A 174 6.32 -16.58 -10.99
N VAL A 175 6.46 -17.11 -9.78
CA VAL A 175 7.18 -16.49 -8.64
C VAL A 175 8.24 -17.42 -8.06
N GLN A 176 8.57 -18.51 -8.76
CA GLN A 176 9.46 -19.57 -8.27
C GLN A 176 10.87 -19.08 -7.94
N GLU A 177 11.36 -18.08 -8.66
CA GLU A 177 12.70 -17.50 -8.48
C GLU A 177 12.71 -16.29 -7.55
N LEU A 178 11.53 -15.85 -7.08
CA LEU A 178 11.43 -14.67 -6.23
C LEU A 178 11.67 -15.03 -4.76
N PRO A 179 12.40 -14.20 -4.01
CA PRO A 179 12.31 -14.21 -2.55
C PRO A 179 10.83 -14.05 -2.16
N CYS A 180 10.37 -14.87 -1.21
CA CYS A 180 8.96 -14.88 -0.77
C CYS A 180 7.96 -15.45 -1.79
N GLY A 181 8.42 -16.17 -2.82
CA GLY A 181 7.57 -16.75 -3.87
C GLY A 181 6.46 -17.66 -3.33
N GLN A 182 6.70 -18.40 -2.24
CA GLN A 182 5.67 -19.26 -1.67
C GLN A 182 4.56 -18.42 -1.02
N LEU A 183 4.90 -17.45 -0.17
CA LEU A 183 3.93 -16.53 0.41
C LEU A 183 3.11 -15.79 -0.66
N ILE A 184 3.74 -15.31 -1.74
CA ILE A 184 3.02 -14.64 -2.83
C ILE A 184 1.94 -15.57 -3.41
N MET A 185 2.30 -16.83 -3.69
CA MET A 185 1.37 -17.81 -4.23
C MET A 185 0.26 -18.16 -3.22
N ASP A 186 0.61 -18.32 -1.94
CA ASP A 186 -0.36 -18.60 -0.87
C ASP A 186 -1.37 -17.45 -0.72
N CYS A 187 -0.92 -16.19 -0.84
CA CYS A 187 -1.76 -15.00 -0.89
C CYS A 187 -2.74 -15.05 -2.07
N TRP A 188 -2.25 -15.29 -3.28
CA TRP A 188 -3.09 -15.34 -4.49
C TRP A 188 -4.10 -16.50 -4.48
N ARG A 189 -3.75 -17.62 -3.85
CA ARG A 189 -4.64 -18.78 -3.67
C ARG A 189 -5.59 -18.64 -2.48
N CYS A 190 -5.52 -17.54 -1.73
CA CYS A 190 -6.29 -17.32 -0.50
C CYS A 190 -6.04 -18.40 0.56
N GLU A 191 -4.81 -18.94 0.64
CA GLU A 191 -4.39 -19.93 1.62
C GLU A 191 -3.97 -19.27 2.94
N VAL A 192 -3.54 -18.01 2.90
CA VAL A 192 -3.33 -17.18 4.09
C VAL A 192 -4.64 -16.52 4.52
N GLN A 193 -4.99 -16.63 5.80
CA GLN A 193 -6.27 -16.13 6.34
C GLN A 193 -6.12 -14.86 7.19
N THR A 194 -4.92 -14.56 7.71
CA THR A 194 -4.69 -13.42 8.60
C THR A 194 -3.39 -12.70 8.27
N ALA A 195 -3.35 -11.39 8.59
CA ALA A 195 -2.14 -10.59 8.44
C ALA A 195 -0.99 -11.08 9.34
N GLU A 196 -1.30 -11.63 10.52
CA GLU A 196 -0.29 -12.19 11.43
C GLU A 196 0.42 -13.40 10.81
N GLU A 197 -0.35 -14.30 10.19
CA GLU A 197 0.21 -15.46 9.50
C GLU A 197 1.03 -15.03 8.28
N ALA A 198 0.54 -14.08 7.48
CA ALA A 198 1.28 -13.49 6.37
C ALA A 198 2.64 -12.93 6.83
N MET A 199 2.65 -12.16 7.93
CA MET A 199 3.87 -11.59 8.48
C MET A 199 4.85 -12.66 8.98
N LYS A 200 4.35 -13.72 9.61
CA LYS A 200 5.19 -14.82 10.09
C LYS A 200 5.88 -15.54 8.93
N ARG A 201 5.14 -15.87 7.87
CA ARG A 201 5.69 -16.49 6.66
C ARG A 201 6.68 -15.58 5.95
N LEU A 202 6.34 -14.29 5.80
CA LEU A 202 7.20 -13.29 5.18
C LEU A 202 8.58 -13.24 5.87
N LYS A 203 8.59 -13.18 7.20
CA LYS A 203 9.83 -13.18 7.98
C LYS A 203 10.65 -14.45 7.73
N ALA A 204 10.02 -15.62 7.81
CA ALA A 204 10.70 -16.89 7.62
C ALA A 204 11.32 -17.03 6.22
N GLU A 205 10.60 -16.63 5.18
CA GLU A 205 11.10 -16.70 3.80
C GLU A 205 12.22 -15.68 3.53
N LEU A 206 12.12 -14.47 4.08
CA LEU A 206 13.19 -13.47 3.98
C LEU A 206 14.46 -13.91 4.71
N GLU A 207 14.34 -14.47 5.92
CA GLU A 207 15.47 -15.01 6.67
C GLU A 207 16.16 -16.15 5.90
N SER A 208 15.38 -17.04 5.28
CA SER A 208 15.90 -18.12 4.43
C SER A 208 16.62 -17.59 3.19
N ALA A 209 16.04 -16.61 2.49
CA ALA A 209 16.63 -16.00 1.30
C ALA A 209 17.94 -15.23 1.61
N LEU A 210 17.98 -14.54 2.75
CA LEU A 210 19.19 -13.87 3.24
C LEU A 210 20.28 -14.87 3.62
N ALA A 211 19.92 -16.01 4.24
CA ALA A 211 20.88 -17.06 4.56
C ALA A 211 21.44 -17.76 3.30
N ALA A 212 20.61 -17.94 2.26
CA ALA A 212 21.03 -18.54 0.99
C ALA A 212 21.94 -17.64 0.14
N SER A 213 21.91 -16.32 0.38
CA SER A 213 22.75 -15.33 -0.31
C SER A 213 24.08 -15.04 0.40
N ASP A 214 24.33 -15.65 1.57
CA ASP A 214 25.60 -15.51 2.30
C ASP A 214 26.73 -16.38 1.67
N PRO A 215 27.79 -15.79 1.11
CA PRO A 215 28.89 -16.51 0.46
C PRO A 215 29.67 -17.44 1.40
N ALA A 216 29.51 -17.32 2.72
CA ALA A 216 30.17 -18.20 3.69
C ALA A 216 29.60 -19.63 3.74
N SER A 217 28.40 -19.85 3.20
CA SER A 217 27.72 -21.17 3.20
C SER A 217 28.24 -22.12 2.10
N SER A 218 28.84 -21.60 1.02
CA SER A 218 29.31 -22.41 -0.11
C SER A 218 30.71 -23.03 0.09
N CYS A 219 31.43 -22.69 1.16
CA CYS A 219 32.81 -23.15 1.39
C CYS A 219 32.95 -24.43 2.25
N ARG A 220 31.84 -25.09 2.63
CA ARG A 220 31.89 -26.29 3.49
C ARG A 220 31.39 -27.56 2.79
N SER A 221 32.04 -27.95 1.69
CA SER A 221 31.93 -29.33 1.17
C SER A 221 33.08 -29.67 0.24
N SER A 222 34.27 -29.90 0.80
CA SER A 222 35.29 -30.70 0.15
C SER A 222 35.90 -31.64 1.19
N PRO A 223 35.65 -32.96 1.12
CA PRO A 223 36.33 -33.90 2.00
C PRO A 223 37.83 -33.93 1.64
N PRO A 224 38.73 -34.10 2.61
CA PRO A 224 40.15 -34.22 2.32
C PRO A 224 40.39 -35.50 1.51
N THR A 225 40.84 -35.34 0.27
CA THR A 225 41.41 -36.42 -0.54
C THR A 225 42.64 -36.98 0.16
N THR A 226 42.48 -38.14 0.80
CA THR A 226 43.61 -39.01 1.13
C THR A 226 44.07 -39.71 -0.14
N ARG A 227 45.34 -39.53 -0.50
CA ARG A 227 46.03 -40.40 -1.45
C ARG A 227 47.12 -41.19 -0.71
N PRO A 228 47.39 -42.44 -1.15
CA PRO A 228 48.26 -43.40 -0.47
C PRO A 228 49.74 -43.03 -0.57
#